data_AF-A0A1A7XX51-F1
#
_entry.id   AF-A0A1A7XX51-F1
#
_cell.length_a   1.000
_cell.length_b   1.000
_cell.length_c   1.000
_cell.angle_alpha   90.00
_cell.angle_beta   90.00
_cell.angle_gamma   90.00
#
_symmetry.space_group_name_H-M   'P 1'
#
loop_
_entity.id
_entity.type
_entity.pdbx_description
1 polymer ?
#
loop_
_entity_poly.entity_id
_entity_poly.type
_entity_poly.pdbx_seq_one_letter_code
_entity_poly.pdbx_strand_id
1 'polypeptide(L)'
;LMVELAIIGSDMQEVIGCAIAFNLLSVGRIPLWAGVLITITDTFVFLFLDKYGLRKLEAFFGFLITVMAVSFGYEYVLVKPDQREVLKGMFVPYCAGCGPVQLEQAVGIVGAVIMPHNIYLHSALVKSREVDRKDKEEVKEANKYFFIESSIALFISFLINVFVVAVFAQAFYNKTNIDVNAMCNATGSPHTDLFPLNNGTLEVDIYKGGVVLGCFFGPAALYIWAIGILAAGQSSTMTGTYSGQFVMEGFLNLKWSRFARVLLTRSIAITPTLLVAIFQDVEHLTGMNDFLNVLQSMQLPFALIPILTFTSLTSIMNDFANGLIWKISGGVVILVVCAINMYFVVVYVTALNSVLLYVFAALLSVGYLCFVAYLSWHCLVALGVSCLDCGSRVPLSLPRHTDIFLLSDMDFDTPVDR
;
A
#
# COMPACT_ATOMS: atom_id res chain seq x y z
N LEU A 1 -2.59 -9.81 13.93
CA LEU A 1 -1.41 -10.56 13.40
C LEU A 1 -1.21 -10.34 11.91
N MET A 2 -2.12 -10.76 11.01
CA MET A 2 -1.93 -10.55 9.56
C MET A 2 -1.77 -9.08 9.18
N VAL A 3 -2.55 -8.18 9.79
CA VAL A 3 -2.41 -6.73 9.56
C VAL A 3 -1.10 -6.17 10.13
N GLU A 4 -0.56 -6.73 11.22
CA GLU A 4 0.76 -6.32 11.73
C GLU A 4 1.88 -6.73 10.76
N LEU A 5 1.78 -7.93 10.16
CA LEU A 5 2.69 -8.33 9.10
C LEU A 5 2.61 -7.39 7.89
N ALA A 6 1.41 -6.88 7.56
CA ALA A 6 1.21 -5.86 6.53
C ALA A 6 1.97 -4.58 6.80
N ILE A 7 1.85 -4.11 8.05
CA ILE A 7 2.44 -2.86 8.49
C ILE A 7 3.97 -2.99 8.52
N ILE A 8 4.50 -4.10 9.07
CA ILE A 8 5.94 -4.39 9.05
C ILE A 8 6.46 -4.52 7.61
N GLY A 9 5.68 -5.14 6.72
CA GLY A 9 6.07 -5.26 5.31
C GLY A 9 6.11 -3.91 4.59
N SER A 10 5.13 -3.04 4.82
CA SER A 10 5.15 -1.65 4.33
C SER A 10 6.33 -0.88 4.89
N ASP A 11 6.55 -0.95 6.20
CA ASP A 11 7.66 -0.35 6.91
C ASP A 11 9.03 -0.71 6.28
N MET A 12 9.23 -1.99 5.96
CA MET A 12 10.42 -2.44 5.24
C MET A 12 10.61 -1.74 3.89
N GLN A 13 9.55 -1.61 3.07
CA GLN A 13 9.62 -0.92 1.78
C GLN A 13 10.01 0.56 1.93
N GLU A 14 9.52 1.20 2.99
CA GLU A 14 9.80 2.60 3.29
C GLU A 14 11.25 2.82 3.71
N VAL A 15 11.77 1.94 4.56
CA VAL A 15 13.17 1.97 5.00
C VAL A 15 14.09 1.80 3.79
N ILE A 16 13.77 0.89 2.86
CA ILE A 16 14.51 0.74 1.60
C ILE A 16 14.46 2.04 0.78
N GLY A 17 13.27 2.62 0.59
CA GLY A 17 13.10 3.85 -0.18
C GLY A 17 13.87 5.04 0.40
N CYS A 18 13.80 5.25 1.71
CA CYS A 18 14.57 6.29 2.41
C CYS A 18 16.08 6.07 2.30
N ALA A 19 16.56 4.82 2.45
CA ALA A 19 17.97 4.49 2.31
C ALA A 19 18.49 4.77 0.89
N ILE A 20 17.70 4.41 -0.13
CA ILE A 20 17.96 4.73 -1.53
C ILE A 20 18.03 6.25 -1.74
N ALA A 21 17.08 7.00 -1.19
CA ALA A 21 17.06 8.45 -1.29
C ALA A 21 18.32 9.09 -0.66
N PHE A 22 18.74 8.63 0.54
CA PHE A 22 19.98 9.11 1.16
C PHE A 22 21.23 8.78 0.33
N ASN A 23 21.28 7.60 -0.30
CA ASN A 23 22.38 7.23 -1.18
C ASN A 23 22.45 8.15 -2.41
N LEU A 24 21.31 8.41 -3.06
CA LEU A 24 21.23 9.30 -4.22
C LEU A 24 21.56 10.77 -3.85
N LEU A 25 20.99 11.30 -2.78
CA LEU A 25 21.24 12.67 -2.30
C LEU A 25 22.70 12.91 -1.94
N SER A 26 23.38 11.88 -1.45
CA SER A 26 24.78 11.95 -1.03
C SER A 26 25.77 11.59 -2.15
N VAL A 27 25.29 11.34 -3.38
CA VAL A 27 26.13 10.90 -4.52
C VAL A 27 26.97 9.67 -4.15
N GLY A 28 26.32 8.69 -3.49
CA GLY A 28 26.96 7.45 -3.04
C GLY A 28 27.88 7.57 -1.83
N ARG A 29 27.99 8.74 -1.18
CA ARG A 29 28.80 8.91 0.04
C ARG A 29 28.21 8.20 1.25
N ILE A 30 26.88 8.14 1.35
CA ILE A 30 26.17 7.38 2.38
C ILE A 30 25.80 6.02 1.78
N PRO A 31 26.44 4.91 2.21
CA PRO A 31 26.07 3.58 1.75
C PRO A 31 24.67 3.19 2.22
N LEU A 32 24.03 2.23 1.54
CA LEU A 32 22.64 1.85 1.83
C LEU A 32 22.42 1.42 3.29
N TRP A 33 23.32 0.62 3.87
CA TRP A 33 23.22 0.22 5.28
C TRP A 33 23.25 1.41 6.25
N ALA A 34 24.02 2.47 5.92
CA ALA A 34 24.05 3.68 6.73
C ALA A 34 22.76 4.48 6.55
N GLY A 35 22.21 4.52 5.32
CA GLY A 35 20.89 5.08 5.05
C GLY A 35 19.79 4.41 5.89
N VAL A 36 19.80 3.07 5.97
CA VAL A 36 18.90 2.26 6.81
C VAL A 36 19.06 2.57 8.30
N LEU A 37 20.26 2.87 8.79
CA LEU A 37 20.44 3.28 10.18
C LEU A 37 19.94 4.72 10.43
N ILE A 38 20.09 5.61 9.45
CA ILE A 38 19.61 6.99 9.55
C ILE A 38 18.09 7.03 9.68
N THR A 39 17.36 6.08 9.07
CA THR A 39 15.90 6.02 9.23
C THR A 39 15.49 5.79 10.69
N ILE A 40 16.31 5.23 11.58
CA ILE A 40 15.99 5.20 13.02
C ILE A 40 15.76 6.63 13.59
N THR A 41 16.30 7.66 12.95
CA THR A 41 16.03 9.05 13.33
C THR A 41 14.58 9.45 13.05
N ASP A 42 13.95 8.92 12.00
CA ASP A 42 12.56 9.24 11.65
C ASP A 42 11.57 8.84 12.73
N THR A 43 11.87 7.77 13.46
CA THR A 43 11.03 7.28 14.56
C THR A 43 11.07 8.24 15.73
N PHE A 44 12.23 8.83 16.01
CA PHE A 44 12.32 9.90 17.01
C PHE A 44 11.60 11.17 16.55
N VAL A 45 11.69 11.53 15.27
CA VAL A 45 10.95 12.67 14.70
C VAL A 45 9.45 12.44 14.81
N PHE A 46 8.97 11.24 14.49
CA PHE A 46 7.57 10.86 14.63
C PHE A 46 7.08 10.98 16.08
N LEU A 47 7.81 10.37 17.03
CA LEU A 47 7.47 10.43 18.45
C LEU A 47 7.45 11.86 18.99
N PHE A 48 8.34 12.71 18.48
CA PHE A 48 8.35 14.13 18.79
C PHE A 48 7.10 14.84 18.24
N LEU A 49 6.74 14.59 16.98
CA LEU A 49 5.57 15.19 16.32
C LEU A 49 4.25 14.73 16.92
N ASP A 50 4.13 13.45 17.30
CA ASP A 50 2.94 12.89 17.95
C ASP A 50 2.62 13.61 19.28
N LYS A 51 3.63 14.15 19.98
CA LYS A 51 3.41 14.97 21.18
C LYS A 51 2.65 16.28 20.92
N TYR A 52 2.68 16.80 19.69
CA TYR A 52 2.05 18.08 19.32
C TYR A 52 0.59 17.94 18.86
N GLY A 53 0.04 16.72 18.85
CA GLY A 53 -1.36 16.44 18.55
C GLY A 53 -1.68 16.29 17.06
N LEU A 54 -2.85 15.71 16.80
CA LEU A 54 -3.26 15.18 15.50
C LEU A 54 -3.31 16.24 14.37
N ARG A 55 -3.77 17.46 14.65
CA ARG A 55 -3.85 18.53 13.63
C ARG A 55 -2.49 18.94 13.07
N LYS A 56 -1.45 18.95 13.91
CA LYS A 56 -0.08 19.30 13.48
C LYS A 56 0.52 18.19 12.63
N LEU A 57 0.17 16.96 12.96
CA LEU A 57 0.61 15.79 12.22
C LEU A 57 -0.06 15.68 10.85
N GLU A 58 -1.37 15.92 10.75
CA GLU A 58 -2.07 16.03 9.46
C GLU A 58 -1.47 17.14 8.58
N ALA A 59 -1.15 18.30 9.16
CA ALA A 59 -0.48 19.38 8.42
C ALA A 59 0.92 18.96 7.92
N PHE A 60 1.65 18.15 8.70
CA PHE A 60 2.93 17.60 8.29
C PHE A 60 2.79 16.58 7.14
N PHE A 61 1.76 15.73 7.16
CA PHE A 61 1.42 14.87 6.02
C PHE A 61 1.06 15.67 4.78
N GLY A 62 0.24 16.71 4.93
CA GLY A 62 -0.07 17.63 3.83
C GLY A 62 1.20 18.27 3.24
N PHE A 63 2.17 18.64 4.08
CA PHE A 63 3.47 19.13 3.64
C PHE A 63 4.25 18.07 2.84
N LEU A 64 4.40 16.85 3.35
CA LEU A 64 5.11 15.77 2.64
C LEU A 64 4.44 15.41 1.30
N ILE A 65 3.11 15.32 1.28
CA ILE A 65 2.34 15.08 0.05
C ILE A 65 2.54 16.22 -0.95
N THR A 66 2.58 17.47 -0.48
CA THR A 66 2.87 18.63 -1.34
C THR A 66 4.28 18.55 -1.92
N VAL A 67 5.28 18.17 -1.12
CA VAL A 67 6.65 17.96 -1.60
C VAL A 67 6.69 16.87 -2.67
N MET A 68 6.02 15.74 -2.47
CA MET A 68 5.92 14.68 -3.49
C MET A 68 5.25 15.19 -4.78
N ALA A 69 4.10 15.86 -4.65
CA ALA A 69 3.35 16.38 -5.79
C ALA A 69 4.17 17.40 -6.60
N VAL A 70 4.90 18.29 -5.93
CA VAL A 70 5.76 19.28 -6.57
C VAL A 70 6.98 18.62 -7.20
N SER A 71 7.66 17.70 -6.52
CA SER A 71 8.84 17.01 -7.05
C SER A 71 8.49 16.19 -8.30
N PHE A 72 7.53 15.27 -8.20
CA PHE A 72 7.15 14.43 -9.33
C PHE A 72 6.40 15.21 -10.43
N GLY A 73 5.65 16.24 -10.06
CA GLY A 73 5.05 17.17 -11.03
C GLY A 73 6.09 17.97 -11.81
N TYR A 74 7.18 18.40 -11.14
CA TYR A 74 8.29 19.06 -11.82
C TYR A 74 8.99 18.12 -12.80
N GLU A 75 9.27 16.87 -12.39
CA GLU A 75 9.83 15.84 -13.29
C GLU A 75 8.93 15.64 -14.51
N TYR A 76 7.62 15.53 -14.32
CA TYR A 76 6.67 15.38 -15.42
C TYR A 76 6.74 16.53 -16.44
N VAL A 77 6.83 17.77 -15.95
CA VAL A 77 6.94 18.96 -16.81
C VAL A 77 8.30 19.04 -17.50
N LEU A 78 9.37 18.62 -16.84
CA LEU A 78 10.73 18.62 -17.39
C LEU A 78 10.88 17.57 -18.50
N VAL A 79 10.40 16.37 -18.25
CA VAL A 79 10.52 15.21 -19.14
C VAL A 79 9.60 15.32 -20.36
N LYS A 80 8.49 16.07 -20.24
CA LYS A 80 7.51 16.33 -21.33
C LYS A 80 7.05 15.05 -22.04
N PRO A 81 6.45 14.08 -21.32
CA PRO A 81 5.88 12.90 -21.95
C PRO A 81 4.74 13.29 -22.91
N ASP A 82 4.54 12.48 -23.96
CA ASP A 82 3.47 12.71 -24.94
C ASP A 82 2.09 12.64 -24.26
N GLN A 83 1.43 13.79 -24.17
CA GLN A 83 0.13 13.94 -23.51
C GLN A 83 -0.97 13.11 -24.18
N ARG A 84 -0.88 12.90 -25.50
CA ARG A 84 -1.87 12.12 -26.24
C ARG A 84 -1.79 10.66 -25.86
N GLU A 85 -0.58 10.10 -25.76
CA GLU A 85 -0.39 8.70 -25.37
C GLU A 85 -0.69 8.49 -23.88
N VAL A 86 -0.35 9.46 -23.01
CA VAL A 86 -0.74 9.41 -21.58
C VAL A 86 -2.26 9.38 -21.44
N LEU A 87 -2.99 10.32 -22.08
CA LEU A 87 -4.46 10.34 -22.01
C LEU A 87 -5.09 9.08 -22.60
N LYS A 88 -4.55 8.57 -23.72
CA LYS A 88 -5.00 7.32 -24.31
C LYS A 88 -4.80 6.14 -23.36
N GLY A 89 -3.64 6.04 -22.71
CA GLY A 89 -3.35 4.99 -21.72
C GLY A 89 -4.21 5.08 -20.46
N MET A 90 -4.65 6.28 -20.06
CA MET A 90 -5.51 6.48 -18.89
C MET A 90 -6.95 5.99 -19.11
N PHE A 91 -7.50 6.18 -20.32
CA PHE A 91 -8.93 5.91 -20.59
C PHE A 91 -9.17 4.64 -21.40
N VAL A 92 -8.16 4.10 -22.09
CA VAL A 92 -8.28 2.91 -22.93
C VAL A 92 -7.50 1.75 -22.30
N PRO A 93 -8.17 0.77 -21.68
CA PRO A 93 -7.50 -0.40 -21.08
C PRO A 93 -7.11 -1.41 -22.18
N TYR A 94 -6.16 -1.05 -23.03
CA TYR A 94 -5.70 -1.88 -24.13
C TYR A 94 -4.17 -1.89 -24.20
N CYS A 95 -3.60 -3.09 -24.36
CA CYS A 95 -2.18 -3.26 -24.61
C CYS A 95 -1.96 -4.17 -25.82
N ALA A 96 -1.27 -3.65 -26.84
CA ALA A 96 -0.86 -4.44 -28.00
C ALA A 96 0.42 -5.21 -27.65
N GLY A 97 0.38 -6.55 -27.72
CA GLY A 97 1.56 -7.39 -27.50
C GLY A 97 1.97 -7.57 -26.03
N CYS A 98 1.11 -7.22 -25.07
CA CYS A 98 1.35 -7.58 -23.67
C CYS A 98 1.34 -9.09 -23.48
N GLY A 99 2.39 -9.61 -22.85
CA GLY A 99 2.49 -10.99 -22.40
C GLY A 99 2.03 -11.15 -20.94
N PRO A 100 2.23 -12.35 -20.36
CA PRO A 100 1.88 -12.63 -18.97
C PRO A 100 2.61 -11.70 -17.99
N VAL A 101 3.90 -11.43 -18.20
CA VAL A 101 4.72 -10.59 -17.30
C VAL A 101 4.18 -9.15 -17.19
N GLN A 102 3.73 -8.54 -18.29
CA GLN A 102 3.14 -7.20 -18.26
C GLN A 102 1.78 -7.19 -17.57
N LEU A 103 1.00 -8.25 -17.75
CA LEU A 103 -0.28 -8.42 -17.06
C LEU A 103 -0.05 -8.61 -15.55
N GLU A 104 0.97 -9.37 -15.15
CA GLU A 104 1.40 -9.55 -13.77
C GLU A 104 1.76 -8.21 -13.11
N GLN A 105 2.54 -7.37 -13.80
CA GLN A 105 2.87 -6.02 -13.32
C GLN A 105 1.64 -5.13 -13.19
N ALA A 106 0.75 -5.12 -14.19
CA ALA A 106 -0.48 -4.34 -14.15
C ALA A 106 -1.40 -4.76 -13.00
N VAL A 107 -1.48 -6.07 -12.75
CA VAL A 107 -2.20 -6.66 -11.63
C VAL A 107 -1.54 -6.34 -10.28
N GLY A 108 -0.20 -6.35 -10.21
CA GLY A 108 0.57 -5.96 -9.03
C GLY A 108 0.35 -4.52 -8.60
N ILE A 109 0.13 -3.59 -9.55
CA ILE A 109 -0.20 -2.19 -9.25
C ILE A 109 -1.49 -2.09 -8.43
N VAL A 110 -2.50 -2.93 -8.69
CA VAL A 110 -3.76 -2.93 -7.92
C VAL A 110 -3.48 -3.24 -6.44
N GLY A 111 -2.62 -4.23 -6.17
CA GLY A 111 -2.20 -4.61 -4.82
C GLY A 111 -1.39 -3.52 -4.13
N ALA A 112 -0.49 -2.85 -4.87
CA ALA A 112 0.33 -1.77 -4.34
C ALA A 112 -0.47 -0.49 -4.03
N VAL A 113 -1.51 -0.18 -4.81
CA VAL A 113 -2.33 1.02 -4.60
C VAL A 113 -3.30 0.85 -3.44
N ILE A 114 -3.89 -0.35 -3.27
CA ILE A 114 -4.83 -0.62 -2.19
C ILE A 114 -4.07 -1.22 -1.01
N MET A 115 -3.68 -0.39 -0.05
CA MET A 115 -2.98 -0.85 1.14
C MET A 115 -3.98 -1.19 2.27
N PRO A 116 -3.95 -2.41 2.84
CA PRO A 116 -4.96 -2.83 3.81
C PRO A 116 -4.90 -2.04 5.12
N HIS A 117 -3.70 -1.67 5.57
CA HIS A 117 -3.51 -0.89 6.79
C HIS A 117 -4.09 0.53 6.68
N ASN A 118 -4.06 1.14 5.49
CA ASN A 118 -4.65 2.46 5.26
C ASN A 118 -6.15 2.47 5.51
N ILE A 119 -6.84 1.34 5.28
CA ILE A 119 -8.28 1.28 5.53
C ILE A 119 -8.59 1.30 7.04
N TYR A 120 -7.79 0.61 7.85
CA TYR A 120 -7.88 0.68 9.31
C TYR A 120 -7.52 2.06 9.82
N LEU A 121 -6.44 2.65 9.31
CA LEU A 121 -6.02 4.01 9.65
C LEU A 121 -7.12 5.03 9.37
N HIS A 122 -7.71 5.03 8.17
CA HIS A 122 -8.76 5.98 7.80
C HIS A 122 -9.99 5.85 8.71
N SER A 123 -10.40 4.61 9.03
CA SER A 123 -11.53 4.35 9.93
C SER A 123 -11.29 4.89 11.35
N ALA A 124 -10.03 4.95 11.77
CA ALA A 124 -9.64 5.51 13.06
C ALA A 124 -9.52 7.04 13.02
N LEU A 125 -8.96 7.61 11.95
CA LEU A 125 -8.81 9.06 11.78
C LEU A 125 -10.18 9.77 11.71
N VAL A 126 -11.19 9.14 11.13
CA VAL A 126 -12.57 9.66 11.12
C VAL A 126 -13.11 9.87 12.55
N LYS A 127 -12.68 9.07 13.53
CA LYS A 127 -13.08 9.23 14.94
C LYS A 127 -12.37 10.37 15.66
N SER A 128 -11.34 10.97 15.06
CA SER A 128 -10.62 12.11 15.64
C SER A 128 -11.43 13.42 15.61
N ARG A 129 -12.46 13.48 14.76
CA ARG A 129 -13.38 14.61 14.67
C ARG A 129 -14.55 14.38 15.61
N GLU A 130 -14.88 15.40 16.40
CA GLU A 130 -16.07 15.39 17.25
C GLU A 130 -17.31 15.58 16.37
N VAL A 131 -18.20 14.58 16.36
CA VAL A 131 -19.47 14.56 15.62
C VAL A 131 -20.53 14.03 16.58
N ASP A 132 -21.67 14.73 16.74
CA ASP A 132 -22.76 14.18 17.53
C ASP A 132 -23.43 13.04 16.76
N ARG A 133 -23.16 11.81 17.19
CA ARG A 133 -23.70 10.60 16.55
C ARG A 133 -25.20 10.41 16.80
N LYS A 134 -25.82 11.23 17.66
CA LYS A 134 -27.27 11.22 17.90
C LYS A 134 -28.02 12.03 16.85
N ASP A 135 -27.38 13.04 16.26
CA ASP A 135 -27.96 13.83 15.18
C ASP A 135 -27.61 13.23 13.82
N LYS A 136 -28.64 12.81 13.09
CA LYS A 136 -28.48 12.21 11.76
C LYS A 136 -27.99 13.22 10.71
N GLU A 137 -28.35 14.49 10.84
CA GLU A 137 -27.91 15.51 9.89
C GLU A 137 -26.43 15.83 10.08
N GLU A 138 -25.93 15.90 11.32
CA GLU A 138 -24.49 16.08 11.59
C GLU A 138 -23.67 14.90 11.07
N VAL A 139 -24.12 13.65 11.28
CA VAL A 139 -23.43 12.46 10.74
C VAL A 139 -23.39 12.48 9.22
N LYS A 140 -24.48 12.90 8.57
CA LYS A 140 -24.56 13.02 7.11
C LYS A 140 -23.64 14.12 6.58
N GLU A 141 -23.58 15.26 7.26
CA GLU A 141 -22.66 16.36 6.92
C GLU A 141 -21.19 15.92 7.10
N ALA A 142 -20.87 15.26 8.21
CA ALA A 142 -19.54 14.70 8.46
C ALA A 142 -19.14 13.71 7.36
N ASN A 143 -20.02 12.77 7.00
CA ASN A 143 -19.78 11.81 5.92
C ASN A 143 -19.50 12.51 4.58
N LYS A 144 -20.18 13.62 4.28
CA LYS A 144 -19.93 14.42 3.07
C LYS A 144 -18.53 15.04 3.10
N TYR A 145 -18.11 15.63 4.21
CA TYR A 145 -16.76 16.22 4.31
C TYR A 145 -15.66 15.15 4.24
N PHE A 146 -15.83 14.03 4.94
CA PHE A 146 -14.87 12.92 4.87
C PHE A 146 -14.78 12.31 3.47
N PHE A 147 -15.89 12.27 2.73
CA PHE A 147 -15.90 11.84 1.34
C PHE A 147 -15.10 12.81 0.45
N ILE A 148 -15.30 14.12 0.62
CA ILE A 148 -14.57 15.15 -0.14
C ILE A 148 -13.07 15.09 0.18
N GLU A 149 -12.71 15.03 1.47
CA GLU A 149 -11.33 14.94 1.94
C GLU A 149 -10.62 13.71 1.36
N SER A 150 -11.22 12.53 1.49
CA SER A 150 -10.69 11.28 0.93
C SER A 150 -10.57 11.35 -0.59
N SER A 151 -11.58 11.93 -1.27
CA SER A 151 -11.59 12.04 -2.73
C SER A 151 -10.45 12.93 -3.23
N ILE A 152 -10.21 14.08 -2.58
CA ILE A 152 -9.11 14.99 -2.95
C ILE A 152 -7.76 14.31 -2.71
N ALA A 153 -7.57 13.67 -1.55
CA ALA A 153 -6.32 12.99 -1.23
C ALA A 153 -6.01 11.85 -2.23
N LEU A 154 -7.00 11.01 -2.54
CA LEU A 154 -6.85 9.93 -3.52
C LEU A 154 -6.65 10.46 -4.94
N PHE A 155 -7.27 11.58 -5.30
CA PHE A 155 -7.06 12.21 -6.60
C PHE A 155 -5.64 12.76 -6.76
N ILE A 156 -5.08 13.40 -5.71
CA ILE A 156 -3.68 13.86 -5.71
C ILE A 156 -2.73 12.65 -5.81
N SER A 157 -3.01 11.58 -5.07
CA SER A 157 -2.25 10.32 -5.16
C SER A 157 -2.29 9.72 -6.57
N PHE A 158 -3.46 9.73 -7.21
CA PHE A 158 -3.62 9.32 -8.61
C PHE A 158 -2.74 10.17 -9.55
N LEU A 159 -2.75 11.50 -9.42
CA LEU A 159 -1.91 12.39 -10.24
C LEU A 159 -0.42 12.11 -10.05
N ILE A 160 0.03 11.92 -8.80
CA ILE A 160 1.43 11.56 -8.50
C ILE A 160 1.81 10.25 -9.20
N ASN A 161 0.97 9.22 -9.11
CA ASN A 161 1.22 7.94 -9.76
C ASN A 161 1.27 8.07 -11.29
N VAL A 162 0.38 8.87 -11.89
CA VAL A 162 0.43 9.17 -13.34
C VAL A 162 1.73 9.87 -13.71
N PHE A 163 2.19 10.83 -12.90
CA PHE A 163 3.45 11.53 -13.14
C PHE A 163 4.65 10.58 -13.12
N VAL A 164 4.76 9.75 -12.09
CA VAL A 164 5.86 8.78 -11.94
C VAL A 164 5.86 7.79 -13.11
N VAL A 165 4.71 7.18 -13.41
CA VAL A 165 4.61 6.17 -14.49
C VAL A 165 4.91 6.79 -15.84
N ALA A 166 4.43 8.00 -16.13
CA ALA A 166 4.67 8.67 -17.42
C ALA A 166 6.13 9.11 -17.60
N VAL A 167 6.76 9.64 -16.53
CA VAL A 167 8.18 10.00 -16.53
C VAL A 167 9.05 8.78 -16.79
N PHE A 168 8.76 7.67 -16.12
CA PHE A 168 9.49 6.42 -16.33
C PHE A 168 9.21 5.80 -17.70
N ALA A 169 7.97 5.82 -18.19
CA ALA A 169 7.68 5.37 -19.54
C ALA A 169 8.51 6.17 -20.56
N GLN A 170 8.57 7.50 -20.45
CA GLN A 170 9.35 8.32 -21.39
C GLN A 170 10.87 8.07 -21.29
N ALA A 171 11.40 7.86 -20.08
CA ALA A 171 12.83 7.67 -19.86
C ALA A 171 13.33 6.26 -20.24
N PHE A 172 12.51 5.22 -20.00
CA PHE A 172 12.92 3.82 -20.12
C PHE A 172 12.36 3.09 -21.35
N TYR A 173 11.25 3.55 -21.93
CA TYR A 173 10.58 2.80 -23.00
C TYR A 173 11.46 2.68 -24.24
N ASN A 174 11.67 1.43 -24.68
CA ASN A 174 12.47 1.05 -25.84
C ASN A 174 13.96 1.49 -25.76
N LYS A 175 14.52 1.53 -24.54
CA LYS A 175 15.94 1.80 -24.28
C LYS A 175 16.67 0.55 -23.80
N THR A 176 17.91 0.36 -24.26
CA THR A 176 18.80 -0.72 -23.81
C THR A 176 19.80 -0.21 -22.77
N ASN A 177 20.43 -1.12 -22.02
CA ASN A 177 21.47 -0.74 -21.05
C ASN A 177 22.64 0.01 -21.71
N ILE A 178 22.99 -0.32 -22.95
CA ILE A 178 24.04 0.38 -23.71
C ILE A 178 23.66 1.83 -24.00
N ASP A 179 22.42 2.08 -24.43
CA ASP A 179 21.96 3.43 -24.73
C ASP A 179 22.04 4.34 -23.50
N VAL A 180 21.64 3.81 -22.35
CA VAL A 180 21.67 4.52 -21.06
C VAL A 180 23.10 4.72 -20.58
N ASN A 181 23.96 3.70 -20.66
CA ASN A 181 25.36 3.82 -20.27
C ASN A 181 26.09 4.89 -21.11
N ALA A 182 25.90 4.87 -22.43
CA ALA A 182 26.49 5.86 -23.33
C ALA A 182 26.06 7.30 -22.97
N MET A 183 24.77 7.49 -22.65
CA MET A 183 24.27 8.78 -22.21
C MET A 183 24.87 9.20 -20.86
N CYS A 184 24.87 8.30 -19.87
CA CYS A 184 25.45 8.56 -18.55
C CYS A 184 26.93 8.94 -18.63
N ASN A 185 27.71 8.25 -19.47
CA ASN A 185 29.13 8.53 -19.71
C ASN A 185 29.32 9.92 -20.36
N ALA A 186 28.50 10.28 -21.34
CA ALA A 186 28.55 11.59 -21.98
C ALA A 186 28.26 12.75 -20.99
N THR A 187 27.37 12.54 -20.03
CA THR A 187 27.08 13.50 -18.94
C THR A 187 28.08 13.48 -17.78
N GLY A 188 29.03 12.52 -17.75
CA GLY A 188 29.99 12.38 -16.65
C GLY A 188 29.36 11.91 -15.32
N SER A 189 28.29 11.11 -15.39
CA SER A 189 27.64 10.56 -14.19
C SER A 189 28.58 9.59 -13.47
N PRO A 190 28.72 9.64 -12.13
CA PRO A 190 29.56 8.71 -11.37
C PRO A 190 28.99 7.30 -11.28
N HIS A 191 27.81 7.06 -11.85
CA HIS A 191 27.03 5.83 -11.73
C HIS A 191 26.95 5.05 -13.05
N THR A 192 27.91 5.21 -13.96
CA THR A 192 27.96 4.48 -15.25
C THR A 192 28.05 2.97 -15.08
N ASP A 193 28.68 2.51 -14.00
CA ASP A 193 28.95 1.10 -13.74
C ASP A 193 27.68 0.29 -13.39
N LEU A 194 26.57 0.97 -13.09
CA LEU A 194 25.27 0.36 -12.80
C LEU A 194 24.57 -0.21 -14.03
N PHE A 195 24.95 0.21 -15.23
CA PHE A 195 24.33 -0.23 -16.47
C PHE A 195 25.33 -1.09 -17.25
N PRO A 196 25.25 -2.43 -17.19
CA PRO A 196 26.19 -3.29 -17.91
C PRO A 196 26.09 -3.07 -19.41
N LEU A 197 27.22 -3.22 -20.13
CA LEU A 197 27.29 -3.06 -21.59
C LEU A 197 26.66 -4.29 -22.31
N ASN A 198 25.36 -4.49 -22.15
CA ASN A 198 24.59 -5.55 -22.77
C ASN A 198 23.38 -5.00 -23.54
N ASN A 199 22.93 -5.74 -24.57
CA ASN A 199 21.70 -5.41 -25.32
C ASN A 199 20.42 -5.83 -24.59
N GLY A 200 20.49 -6.06 -23.27
CA GLY A 200 19.34 -6.43 -22.46
C GLY A 200 18.36 -5.27 -22.32
N THR A 201 17.09 -5.59 -22.12
CA THR A 201 16.11 -4.62 -21.62
C THR A 201 16.52 -4.15 -20.23
N LEU A 202 16.45 -2.85 -20.00
CA LEU A 202 16.83 -2.25 -18.73
C LEU A 202 15.81 -2.65 -17.64
N GLU A 203 16.31 -3.26 -16.56
CA GLU A 203 15.51 -3.48 -15.35
C GLU A 203 15.31 -2.16 -14.61
N VAL A 204 14.05 -1.83 -14.35
CA VAL A 204 13.65 -0.57 -13.74
C VAL A 204 13.47 -0.77 -12.25
N ASP A 205 14.22 0.00 -11.46
CA ASP A 205 14.02 0.13 -10.03
C ASP A 205 14.08 1.61 -9.62
N ILE A 206 13.75 1.90 -8.36
CA ILE A 206 13.69 3.27 -7.82
C ILE A 206 15.07 3.96 -7.86
N TYR A 207 16.15 3.19 -7.72
CA TYR A 207 17.53 3.68 -7.69
C TYR A 207 18.04 3.99 -9.11
N LYS A 208 18.01 3.00 -10.01
CA LYS A 208 18.30 3.11 -11.44
C LYS A 208 17.42 4.18 -12.08
N GLY A 209 16.14 4.26 -11.67
CA GLY A 209 15.19 5.34 -11.95
C GLY A 209 15.80 6.73 -11.82
N GLY A 210 16.28 7.05 -10.62
CA GLY A 210 16.88 8.35 -10.32
C GLY A 210 18.17 8.62 -11.08
N VAL A 211 19.01 7.60 -11.26
CA VAL A 211 20.25 7.73 -12.02
C VAL A 211 19.97 8.02 -13.50
N VAL A 212 19.02 7.31 -14.12
CA VAL A 212 18.61 7.53 -15.51
C VAL A 212 18.06 8.95 -15.68
N LEU A 213 17.18 9.40 -14.79
CA LEU A 213 16.68 10.77 -14.83
C LEU A 213 17.83 11.79 -14.76
N GLY A 214 18.81 11.55 -13.90
CA GLY A 214 20.05 12.33 -13.81
C GLY A 214 20.85 12.40 -15.10
N CYS A 215 21.01 11.26 -15.79
CA CYS A 215 21.77 11.18 -17.04
C CYS A 215 21.05 11.83 -18.23
N PHE A 216 19.73 11.69 -18.33
CA PHE A 216 18.96 12.22 -19.48
C PHE A 216 18.53 13.68 -19.32
N PHE A 217 18.15 14.08 -18.10
CA PHE A 217 17.52 15.37 -17.83
C PHE A 217 18.36 16.26 -16.90
N GLY A 218 19.53 15.78 -16.47
CA GLY A 218 20.52 16.51 -15.70
C GLY A 218 20.46 16.24 -14.20
N PRO A 219 21.50 16.66 -13.44
CA PRO A 219 21.65 16.30 -12.02
C PRO A 219 20.52 16.82 -11.14
N ALA A 220 19.88 17.93 -11.52
CA ALA A 220 18.73 18.46 -10.79
C ALA A 220 17.57 17.45 -10.72
N ALA A 221 17.31 16.71 -11.80
CA ALA A 221 16.24 15.72 -11.85
C ALA A 221 16.48 14.57 -10.86
N LEU A 222 17.74 14.11 -10.77
CA LEU A 222 18.14 13.09 -9.79
C LEU A 222 17.87 13.55 -8.34
N TYR A 223 18.26 14.78 -7.99
CA TYR A 223 18.05 15.28 -6.63
C TYR A 223 16.56 15.51 -6.31
N ILE A 224 15.78 16.02 -7.26
CA ILE A 224 14.33 16.23 -7.08
C ILE A 224 13.61 14.89 -6.91
N TRP A 225 13.98 13.89 -7.72
CA TRP A 225 13.52 12.51 -7.57
C TRP A 225 13.84 11.95 -6.17
N ALA A 226 15.08 12.11 -5.71
CA ALA A 226 15.50 11.62 -4.40
C ALA A 226 14.77 12.33 -3.24
N ILE A 227 14.52 13.64 -3.35
CA ILE A 227 13.69 14.38 -2.37
C ILE A 227 12.25 13.86 -2.35
N GLY A 228 11.68 13.58 -3.53
CA GLY A 228 10.33 13.02 -3.66
C GLY A 228 10.21 11.65 -2.98
N ILE A 229 11.17 10.75 -3.23
CA ILE A 229 11.21 9.43 -2.57
C ILE A 229 11.40 9.56 -1.06
N LEU A 230 12.27 10.47 -0.61
CA LEU A 230 12.48 10.69 0.82
C LEU A 230 11.17 11.15 1.49
N ALA A 231 10.45 12.10 0.88
CA ALA A 231 9.15 12.54 1.37
C ALA A 231 8.11 11.40 1.41
N ALA A 232 8.11 10.53 0.38
CA ALA A 232 7.23 9.37 0.32
C ALA A 232 7.51 8.37 1.45
N GLY A 233 8.78 7.99 1.65
CA GLY A 233 9.19 7.08 2.70
C GLY A 233 8.87 7.62 4.09
N GLN A 234 9.14 8.91 4.34
CA GLN A 234 8.81 9.56 5.62
C GLN A 234 7.30 9.61 5.88
N SER A 235 6.48 9.90 4.87
CA SER A 235 5.02 9.94 5.03
C SER A 235 4.47 8.57 5.41
N SER A 236 4.94 7.53 4.72
CA SER A 236 4.44 6.17 4.89
C SER A 236 4.83 5.57 6.25
N THR A 237 6.03 5.88 6.75
CA THR A 237 6.50 5.49 8.10
C THR A 237 5.59 5.94 9.21
N MET A 238 5.13 7.18 9.11
CA MET A 238 4.22 7.73 10.09
C MET A 238 2.83 7.11 9.97
N THR A 239 2.31 6.87 8.76
CA THR A 239 1.01 6.21 8.59
C THR A 239 1.03 4.75 9.04
N GLY A 240 2.13 4.02 8.82
CA GLY A 240 2.32 2.65 9.29
C GLY A 240 2.31 2.55 10.82
N THR A 241 3.07 3.41 11.50
CA THR A 241 3.11 3.45 12.97
C THR A 241 1.74 3.80 13.59
N TYR A 242 1.01 4.75 13.01
CA TYR A 242 -0.36 5.06 13.42
C TYR A 242 -1.33 3.90 13.18
N SER A 243 -1.28 3.28 12.01
CA SER A 243 -2.14 2.13 11.73
C SER A 243 -1.87 0.98 12.69
N GLY A 244 -0.59 0.71 13.00
CA GLY A 244 -0.20 -0.33 13.96
C GLY A 244 -0.74 -0.04 15.36
N GLN A 245 -0.78 1.23 15.77
CA GLN A 245 -1.42 1.58 17.03
C GLN A 245 -2.89 1.14 17.09
N PHE A 246 -3.69 1.50 16.08
CA PHE A 246 -5.12 1.18 16.08
C PHE A 246 -5.39 -0.31 15.93
N VAL A 247 -4.58 -1.01 15.14
CA VAL A 247 -4.71 -2.45 14.92
C VAL A 247 -4.34 -3.23 16.19
N MET A 248 -3.25 -2.87 16.88
CA MET A 248 -2.85 -3.52 18.13
C MET A 248 -3.85 -3.27 19.26
N GLU A 249 -4.34 -2.04 19.41
CA GLU A 249 -5.33 -1.69 20.44
C GLU A 249 -6.70 -2.29 20.15
N GLY A 250 -7.12 -2.32 18.88
CA GLY A 250 -8.40 -2.87 18.46
C GLY A 250 -8.46 -4.40 18.48
N PHE A 251 -7.49 -5.07 17.85
CA PHE A 251 -7.54 -6.53 17.68
C PHE A 251 -6.83 -7.33 18.77
N LEU A 252 -5.71 -6.83 19.30
CA LEU A 252 -4.89 -7.57 20.28
C LEU A 252 -5.15 -7.09 21.71
N ASN A 253 -5.92 -6.01 21.91
CA ASN A 253 -6.15 -5.33 23.18
C ASN A 253 -4.83 -5.09 23.97
N LEU A 254 -3.72 -4.88 23.24
CA LEU A 254 -2.39 -4.67 23.80
C LEU A 254 -2.13 -3.18 24.00
N LYS A 255 -2.30 -2.73 25.25
CA LYS A 255 -2.01 -1.35 25.67
C LYS A 255 -0.52 -1.18 25.97
N TRP A 256 0.27 -1.01 24.91
CA TRP A 256 1.71 -0.69 25.03
C TRP A 256 1.94 0.81 25.08
N SER A 257 3.06 1.22 25.66
CA SER A 257 3.50 2.61 25.50
C SER A 257 3.82 2.88 24.03
N ARG A 258 3.47 4.08 23.54
CA ARG A 258 3.71 4.50 22.15
C ARG A 258 5.17 4.27 21.71
N PHE A 259 6.10 4.58 22.61
CA PHE A 259 7.54 4.39 22.40
C PHE A 259 7.94 2.92 22.20
N ALA A 260 7.45 2.02 23.05
CA ALA A 260 7.80 0.60 22.97
C ALA A 260 7.26 -0.04 21.68
N ARG A 261 6.04 0.35 21.27
CA ARG A 261 5.41 -0.14 20.03
C ARG A 261 6.20 0.27 18.79
N VAL A 262 6.49 1.57 18.68
CA VAL A 262 7.21 2.13 17.54
C VAL A 262 8.62 1.53 17.45
N LEU A 263 9.34 1.43 18.57
CA LEU A 263 10.66 0.79 18.58
C LEU A 263 10.61 -0.68 18.20
N LEU A 264 9.62 -1.44 18.69
CA LEU A 264 9.53 -2.87 18.36
C LEU A 264 9.27 -3.06 16.86
N THR A 265 8.22 -2.45 16.34
CA THR A 265 7.82 -2.60 14.93
C THR A 265 8.95 -2.20 13.98
N ARG A 266 9.64 -1.09 14.32
CA ARG A 266 10.79 -0.60 13.54
C ARG A 266 12.02 -1.45 13.70
N SER A 267 12.28 -2.02 14.87
CA SER A 267 13.37 -2.99 15.04
C SER A 267 13.12 -4.24 14.18
N ILE A 268 11.89 -4.74 14.14
CA ILE A 268 11.51 -5.91 13.33
C ILE A 268 11.63 -5.61 11.84
N ALA A 269 11.28 -4.40 11.39
CA ALA A 269 11.39 -4.00 9.98
C ALA A 269 12.84 -3.67 9.56
N ILE A 270 13.60 -2.97 10.40
CA ILE A 270 14.97 -2.53 10.08
C ILE A 270 15.95 -3.69 10.09
N THR A 271 15.81 -4.67 11.00
CA THR A 271 16.74 -5.80 11.11
C THR A 271 16.92 -6.59 9.80
N PRO A 272 15.87 -7.11 9.14
CA PRO A 272 16.02 -7.82 7.87
C PRO A 272 16.57 -6.91 6.77
N THR A 273 16.11 -5.66 6.69
CA THR A 273 16.60 -4.70 5.67
C THR A 273 18.07 -4.36 5.85
N LEU A 274 18.52 -4.18 7.10
CA LEU A 274 19.92 -3.92 7.43
C LEU A 274 20.80 -5.12 7.11
N LEU A 275 20.34 -6.34 7.41
CA LEU A 275 21.07 -7.57 7.06
C LEU A 275 21.23 -7.68 5.54
N VAL A 276 20.17 -7.48 4.76
CA VAL A 276 20.26 -7.51 3.30
C VAL A 276 21.18 -6.39 2.81
N ALA A 277 21.09 -5.17 3.34
CA ALA A 277 21.95 -4.04 2.93
C ALA A 277 23.43 -4.20 3.28
N ILE A 278 23.79 -5.04 4.27
CA ILE A 278 25.18 -5.33 4.65
C ILE A 278 25.74 -6.50 3.83
N PHE A 279 24.94 -7.56 3.64
CA PHE A 279 25.43 -8.83 3.10
C PHE A 279 25.10 -9.07 1.62
N GLN A 280 24.24 -8.25 1.01
CA GLN A 280 23.76 -8.44 -0.36
C GLN A 280 23.78 -7.12 -1.15
N ASP A 281 23.84 -7.24 -2.48
CA ASP A 281 23.81 -6.11 -3.41
C ASP A 281 22.40 -5.52 -3.59
N VAL A 282 22.33 -4.33 -4.19
CA VAL A 282 21.09 -3.54 -4.41
C VAL A 282 19.97 -4.36 -5.08
N GLU A 283 20.31 -5.28 -5.97
CA GLU A 283 19.33 -6.13 -6.68
C GLU A 283 18.50 -7.00 -5.72
N HIS A 284 19.07 -7.43 -4.60
CA HIS A 284 18.36 -8.23 -3.59
C HIS A 284 17.40 -7.37 -2.74
N LEU A 285 17.68 -6.07 -2.58
CA LEU A 285 16.75 -5.14 -1.94
C LEU A 285 15.52 -4.90 -2.82
N THR A 286 15.71 -4.84 -4.14
CA THR A 286 14.60 -4.70 -5.10
C THR A 286 13.73 -5.96 -5.11
N GLY A 287 14.33 -7.16 -5.16
CA GLY A 287 13.57 -8.42 -5.05
C GLY A 287 12.80 -8.56 -3.73
N MET A 288 13.35 -8.01 -2.63
CA MET A 288 12.63 -7.93 -1.35
C MET A 288 11.39 -7.05 -1.45
N ASN A 289 11.45 -5.91 -2.15
CA ASN A 289 10.29 -5.04 -2.36
C ASN A 289 9.15 -5.75 -3.10
N ASP A 290 9.47 -6.54 -4.12
CA ASP A 290 8.47 -7.31 -4.87
C ASP A 290 7.80 -8.38 -4.01
N PHE A 291 8.58 -9.09 -3.18
CA PHE A 291 8.03 -10.04 -2.20
C PHE A 291 7.10 -9.35 -1.19
N LEU A 292 7.46 -8.15 -0.72
CA LEU A 292 6.64 -7.37 0.19
C LEU A 292 5.32 -6.92 -0.46
N ASN A 293 5.31 -6.58 -1.75
CA ASN A 293 4.09 -6.30 -2.50
C ASN A 293 3.16 -7.50 -2.59
N VAL A 294 3.71 -8.70 -2.80
CA VAL A 294 2.93 -9.96 -2.78
C VAL A 294 2.32 -10.18 -1.39
N LEU A 295 3.10 -9.98 -0.32
CA LEU A 295 2.63 -10.09 1.05
C LEU A 295 1.48 -9.11 1.34
N GLN A 296 1.57 -7.86 0.87
CA GLN A 296 0.49 -6.87 0.99
C GLN A 296 -0.76 -7.28 0.21
N SER A 297 -0.59 -7.79 -1.03
CA SER A 297 -1.69 -8.28 -1.83
C SER A 297 -2.46 -9.39 -1.11
N MET A 298 -1.76 -10.36 -0.52
CA MET A 298 -2.37 -11.48 0.21
C MET A 298 -3.20 -11.02 1.43
N GLN A 299 -2.94 -9.82 1.96
CA GLN A 299 -3.66 -9.30 3.11
C GLN A 299 -4.94 -8.56 2.74
N LEU A 300 -5.07 -8.12 1.48
CA LEU A 300 -6.20 -7.32 1.02
C LEU A 300 -7.58 -7.95 1.28
N PRO A 301 -7.82 -9.25 1.01
CA PRO A 301 -9.13 -9.85 1.25
C PRO A 301 -9.57 -9.76 2.72
N PHE A 302 -8.62 -9.84 3.67
CA PHE A 302 -8.90 -9.75 5.09
C PHE A 302 -9.31 -8.35 5.56
N ALA A 303 -9.01 -7.31 4.79
CA ALA A 303 -9.46 -5.95 5.07
C ALA A 303 -10.75 -5.63 4.29
N LEU A 304 -10.78 -5.94 2.99
CA LEU A 304 -11.89 -5.55 2.10
C LEU A 304 -13.18 -6.33 2.39
N ILE A 305 -13.08 -7.64 2.65
CA ILE A 305 -14.27 -8.48 2.86
C ILE A 305 -15.02 -8.07 4.14
N PRO A 306 -14.37 -7.95 5.32
CA PRO A 306 -15.06 -7.51 6.52
C PRO A 306 -15.64 -6.11 6.40
N ILE A 307 -14.95 -5.19 5.72
CA ILE A 307 -15.44 -3.82 5.56
C ILE A 307 -16.71 -3.78 4.73
N LEU A 308 -16.75 -4.47 3.59
CA LEU A 308 -17.97 -4.54 2.80
C LEU A 308 -19.11 -5.21 3.60
N THR A 309 -18.79 -6.25 4.37
CA THR A 309 -19.74 -6.96 5.23
C THR A 309 -20.35 -5.99 6.26
N PHE A 310 -19.53 -5.36 7.09
CA PHE A 310 -19.99 -4.48 8.17
C PHE A 310 -20.68 -3.21 7.66
N THR A 311 -20.21 -2.63 6.56
CA THR A 311 -20.86 -1.45 5.95
C THR A 311 -22.17 -1.77 5.23
N SER A 312 -22.43 -3.05 4.93
CA SER A 312 -23.66 -3.52 4.28
C SER A 312 -24.74 -3.99 5.26
N LEU A 313 -24.36 -4.26 6.52
CA LEU A 313 -25.25 -4.70 7.58
C LEU A 313 -26.05 -3.55 8.18
N THR A 314 -27.37 -3.64 8.08
CA THR A 314 -28.30 -2.65 8.65
C THR A 314 -28.31 -2.65 10.17
N SER A 315 -27.95 -3.76 10.82
CA SER A 315 -27.83 -3.84 12.28
C SER A 315 -26.70 -2.97 12.85
N ILE A 316 -25.63 -2.75 12.07
CA ILE A 316 -24.47 -1.96 12.51
C ILE A 316 -24.60 -0.52 12.00
N MET A 317 -24.92 -0.34 10.71
CA MET A 317 -24.93 0.98 10.07
C MET A 317 -26.28 1.71 10.15
N ASN A 318 -27.35 1.03 10.58
CA ASN A 318 -28.72 1.56 10.60
C ASN A 318 -29.09 2.20 9.24
N ASP A 319 -29.54 3.45 9.25
CA ASP A 319 -29.97 4.19 8.06
C ASP A 319 -28.83 4.55 7.09
N PHE A 320 -27.56 4.38 7.51
CA PHE A 320 -26.37 4.69 6.72
C PHE A 320 -25.73 3.47 6.05
N ALA A 321 -26.44 2.33 6.00
CA ALA A 321 -25.98 1.13 5.30
C ALA A 321 -25.78 1.37 3.80
N ASN A 322 -24.83 0.64 3.19
CA ASN A 322 -24.53 0.78 1.77
C ASN A 322 -25.75 0.50 0.88
N GLY A 323 -25.95 1.37 -0.13
CA GLY A 323 -26.93 1.13 -1.21
C GLY A 323 -26.49 -0.01 -2.14
N LEU A 324 -27.43 -0.51 -2.96
CA LEU A 324 -27.19 -1.64 -3.87
C LEU A 324 -26.01 -1.42 -4.83
N ILE A 325 -25.85 -0.19 -5.34
CA ILE A 325 -24.75 0.16 -6.26
C ILE A 325 -23.38 -0.04 -5.57
N TRP A 326 -23.24 0.44 -4.33
CA TRP A 326 -22.00 0.30 -3.56
C TRP A 326 -21.74 -1.14 -3.14
N LYS A 327 -22.80 -1.90 -2.83
CA LYS A 327 -22.72 -3.34 -2.56
C LYS A 327 -22.17 -4.12 -3.76
N ILE A 328 -22.72 -3.88 -4.97
CA ILE A 328 -22.27 -4.54 -6.19
C ILE A 328 -20.85 -4.10 -6.56
N SER A 329 -20.58 -2.79 -6.53
CA SER A 329 -19.26 -2.24 -6.86
C SER A 329 -18.17 -2.79 -5.91
N GLY A 330 -18.41 -2.78 -4.60
CA GLY A 330 -17.50 -3.37 -3.62
C GLY A 330 -17.31 -4.87 -3.82
N GLY A 331 -18.38 -5.60 -4.16
CA GLY A 331 -18.32 -7.03 -4.47
C GLY A 331 -17.45 -7.33 -5.69
N VAL A 332 -17.56 -6.52 -6.76
CA VAL A 332 -16.71 -6.63 -7.96
C VAL A 332 -15.24 -6.36 -7.62
N VAL A 333 -14.94 -5.32 -6.83
CA VAL A 333 -13.57 -5.01 -6.41
C VAL A 333 -12.97 -6.16 -5.60
N ILE A 334 -13.71 -6.70 -4.63
CA ILE A 334 -13.27 -7.87 -3.84
C ILE A 334 -13.01 -9.07 -4.76
N LEU A 335 -13.90 -9.34 -5.71
CA LEU A 335 -13.74 -10.46 -6.64
C LEU A 335 -12.47 -10.31 -7.48
N VAL A 336 -12.20 -9.11 -8.00
CA VAL A 336 -10.97 -8.81 -8.76
C VAL A 336 -9.74 -9.03 -7.88
N VAL A 337 -9.72 -8.48 -6.67
CA VAL A 337 -8.60 -8.62 -5.74
C VAL A 337 -8.38 -10.08 -5.32
N CYS A 338 -9.44 -10.84 -5.09
CA CYS A 338 -9.35 -12.28 -4.78
C CYS A 338 -8.82 -13.07 -5.98
N ALA A 339 -9.23 -12.74 -7.21
CA ALA A 339 -8.73 -13.39 -8.43
C ALA A 339 -7.24 -13.12 -8.66
N ILE A 340 -6.82 -11.87 -8.45
CA ILE A 340 -5.41 -11.46 -8.48
C ILE A 340 -4.59 -12.23 -7.45
N ASN A 341 -5.07 -12.30 -6.21
CA ASN A 341 -4.39 -13.03 -5.15
C ASN A 341 -4.29 -14.53 -5.44
N MET A 342 -5.35 -15.12 -5.98
CA MET A 342 -5.34 -16.53 -6.39
C MET A 342 -4.28 -16.79 -7.46
N TYR A 343 -4.17 -15.88 -8.42
CA TYR A 343 -3.15 -15.95 -9.47
C TYR A 343 -1.73 -15.88 -8.88
N PHE A 344 -1.44 -14.91 -8.01
CA PHE A 344 -0.12 -14.80 -7.36
C PHE A 344 0.24 -16.03 -6.54
N VAL A 345 -0.71 -16.58 -5.79
CA VAL A 345 -0.52 -17.81 -5.01
C VAL A 345 -0.12 -18.97 -5.93
N VAL A 346 -0.80 -19.15 -7.07
CA VAL A 346 -0.48 -20.21 -8.03
C VAL A 346 0.92 -20.02 -8.60
N VAL A 347 1.24 -18.82 -9.11
CA VAL A 347 2.56 -18.52 -9.70
C VAL A 347 3.67 -18.79 -8.68
N TYR A 348 3.55 -18.25 -7.47
CA TYR A 348 4.58 -18.38 -6.45
C TYR A 348 4.77 -19.83 -5.96
N VAL A 349 3.69 -20.58 -5.77
CA VAL A 349 3.77 -22.01 -5.39
C VAL A 349 4.43 -22.82 -6.50
N THR A 350 4.11 -22.56 -7.77
CA THR A 350 4.70 -23.29 -8.91
C THR A 350 6.18 -22.94 -9.16
N ALA A 351 6.65 -21.77 -8.70
CA ALA A 351 8.04 -21.36 -8.82
C ALA A 351 8.99 -22.05 -7.83
N LEU A 352 8.45 -22.75 -6.81
CA LEU A 352 9.27 -23.42 -5.79
C LEU A 352 9.91 -24.70 -6.34
N ASN A 353 11.24 -24.67 -6.49
CA ASN A 353 12.02 -25.77 -7.07
C ASN A 353 12.24 -26.96 -6.10
N SER A 354 11.87 -26.81 -4.82
CA SER A 354 12.02 -27.86 -3.79
C SER A 354 10.67 -28.48 -3.43
N VAL A 355 10.56 -29.81 -3.53
CA VAL A 355 9.32 -30.56 -3.24
C VAL A 355 8.81 -30.31 -1.81
N LEU A 356 9.71 -30.18 -0.83
CA LEU A 356 9.32 -29.94 0.56
C LEU A 356 8.73 -28.54 0.75
N LEU A 357 9.36 -27.53 0.14
CA LEU A 357 8.83 -26.16 0.17
C LEU A 357 7.52 -26.06 -0.61
N TYR A 358 7.40 -26.77 -1.73
CA TYR A 358 6.18 -26.84 -2.52
C TYR A 358 5.01 -27.40 -1.70
N VAL A 359 5.19 -28.55 -1.02
CA VAL A 359 4.14 -29.17 -0.21
C VAL A 359 3.72 -28.26 0.95
N PHE A 360 4.69 -27.64 1.63
CA PHE A 360 4.41 -26.72 2.73
C PHE A 360 3.66 -25.46 2.25
N ALA A 361 4.14 -24.83 1.17
CA ALA A 361 3.51 -23.65 0.59
C ALA A 361 2.11 -23.95 0.04
N ALA A 362 1.91 -25.13 -0.58
CA ALA A 362 0.61 -25.58 -1.04
C ALA A 362 -0.37 -25.75 0.13
N LEU A 363 0.04 -26.39 1.22
CA LEU A 363 -0.82 -26.57 2.40
C LEU A 363 -1.21 -25.24 3.04
N LEU A 364 -0.25 -24.31 3.18
CA LEU A 364 -0.52 -22.94 3.65
C LEU A 364 -1.50 -22.21 2.73
N SER A 365 -1.32 -22.34 1.42
CA SER A 365 -2.16 -21.72 0.40
C SER A 365 -3.58 -22.25 0.43
N VAL A 366 -3.78 -23.57 0.60
CA VAL A 366 -5.11 -24.16 0.77
C VAL A 366 -5.77 -23.60 2.03
N GLY A 367 -5.06 -23.54 3.15
CA GLY A 367 -5.58 -22.94 4.38
C GLY A 367 -6.01 -21.48 4.19
N TYR A 368 -5.18 -20.68 3.54
CA TYR A 368 -5.47 -19.29 3.19
C TYR A 368 -6.73 -19.17 2.31
N LEU A 369 -6.81 -19.94 1.22
CA LEU A 369 -7.94 -19.89 0.29
C LEU A 369 -9.25 -20.37 0.93
N CYS A 370 -9.21 -21.41 1.76
CA CYS A 370 -10.36 -21.85 2.54
C CYS A 370 -10.87 -20.73 3.47
N PHE A 371 -9.97 -20.00 4.11
CA PHE A 371 -10.35 -18.89 4.98
C PHE A 371 -10.92 -17.69 4.21
N VAL A 372 -10.32 -17.33 3.07
CA VAL A 372 -10.86 -16.29 2.18
C VAL A 372 -12.24 -16.68 1.64
N ALA A 373 -12.44 -17.96 1.29
CA ALA A 373 -13.73 -18.49 0.87
C ALA A 373 -14.76 -18.41 2.00
N TYR A 374 -14.38 -18.76 3.24
CA TYR A 374 -15.21 -18.61 4.42
C TYR A 374 -15.65 -17.16 4.66
N LEU A 375 -14.72 -16.21 4.60
CA LEU A 375 -15.05 -14.78 4.73
C LEU A 375 -15.97 -14.31 3.59
N SER A 376 -15.67 -14.73 2.36
CA SER A 376 -16.46 -14.37 1.18
C SER A 376 -17.89 -14.91 1.29
N TRP A 377 -18.05 -16.13 1.81
CA TRP A 377 -19.34 -16.72 2.09
C TRP A 377 -20.16 -15.88 3.08
N HIS A 378 -19.58 -15.51 4.23
CA HIS A 378 -20.26 -14.65 5.20
C HIS A 378 -20.62 -13.27 4.62
N CYS A 379 -19.75 -12.70 3.79
CA CYS A 379 -20.03 -11.45 3.10
C CYS A 379 -21.22 -11.58 2.14
N LEU A 380 -21.30 -12.67 1.36
CA LEU A 380 -22.42 -12.92 0.45
C LEU A 380 -23.76 -13.08 1.19
N VAL A 381 -23.73 -13.73 2.36
CA VAL A 381 -24.90 -13.81 3.25
C VAL A 381 -25.33 -12.42 3.73
N ALA A 382 -24.39 -11.60 4.20
CA ALA A 382 -24.66 -10.21 4.62
C ALA A 382 -25.14 -9.30 3.47
N LEU A 383 -24.73 -9.59 2.24
CA LEU A 383 -25.22 -8.91 1.03
C LEU A 383 -26.65 -9.32 0.65
N GLY A 384 -27.24 -10.32 1.32
CA GLY A 384 -28.62 -10.74 1.15
C GLY A 384 -28.83 -11.82 0.08
N VAL A 385 -27.77 -12.52 -0.35
CA VAL A 385 -27.85 -13.61 -1.34
C VAL A 385 -28.55 -14.82 -0.71
N SER A 386 -29.87 -14.86 -0.86
CA SER A 386 -30.76 -15.79 -0.14
C SER A 386 -30.59 -17.27 -0.52
N CYS A 387 -29.82 -17.59 -1.56
CA CYS A 387 -29.57 -18.97 -2.01
C CYS A 387 -28.43 -19.67 -1.25
N LEU A 388 -27.67 -18.96 -0.41
CA LEU A 388 -26.55 -19.49 0.36
C LEU A 388 -26.91 -19.69 1.85
N ASP A 389 -28.12 -19.34 2.28
CA ASP A 389 -28.58 -19.49 3.66
C ASP A 389 -29.03 -20.94 3.94
N CYS A 390 -28.06 -21.87 3.97
CA CYS A 390 -28.26 -23.26 4.35
C CYS A 390 -28.16 -23.41 5.88
N GLY A 391 -29.07 -22.77 6.60
CA GLY A 391 -29.26 -22.90 8.04
C GLY A 391 -30.75 -22.89 8.39
N SER A 392 -31.26 -24.02 8.88
CA SER A 392 -32.68 -24.32 9.10
C SER A 392 -33.50 -23.17 9.71
N ARG A 393 -34.53 -22.75 8.96
CA ARG A 393 -35.68 -22.01 9.50
C ARG A 393 -36.38 -22.87 10.56
N VAL A 394 -36.17 -22.58 11.84
CA VAL A 394 -37.14 -22.89 12.89
C VAL A 394 -38.02 -21.64 13.03
N PRO A 395 -39.33 -21.71 12.72
CA PRO A 395 -40.21 -20.56 12.83
C PRO A 395 -40.56 -20.36 14.31
N LEU A 396 -39.73 -19.63 15.04
CA LEU A 396 -40.18 -18.95 16.25
C LEU A 396 -40.53 -17.51 15.85
N SER A 397 -41.79 -17.14 16.12
CA SER A 397 -42.38 -15.85 15.85
C SER A 397 -41.58 -14.70 16.48
N LEU A 398 -40.62 -14.14 15.76
CA LEU A 398 -39.98 -12.85 16.02
C LEU A 398 -39.57 -12.21 14.68
N PRO A 399 -39.56 -10.87 14.56
CA PRO A 399 -39.51 -10.20 13.27
C PRO A 399 -38.16 -10.38 12.57
N ARG A 400 -38.23 -10.92 11.34
CA ARG A 400 -37.37 -10.71 10.16
C ARG A 400 -36.04 -9.96 10.36
N HIS A 401 -35.09 -10.52 11.11
CA HIS A 401 -33.70 -10.06 11.13
C HIS A 401 -32.74 -11.25 11.01
N THR A 402 -32.19 -11.43 9.82
CA THR A 402 -31.08 -12.34 9.50
C THR A 402 -29.77 -11.94 10.23
N ASP A 403 -29.77 -10.78 10.89
CA ASP A 403 -28.60 -10.11 11.44
C ASP A 403 -28.12 -10.67 12.80
N ILE A 404 -28.93 -11.49 13.48
CA ILE A 404 -28.69 -11.89 14.88
C ILE A 404 -27.59 -12.97 15.01
N PHE A 405 -27.34 -13.77 13.98
CA PHE A 405 -26.34 -14.85 14.06
C PHE A 405 -24.89 -14.35 13.96
N LEU A 406 -24.64 -13.23 13.27
CA LEU A 406 -23.31 -12.63 13.13
C LEU A 406 -22.84 -11.87 14.38
N LEU A 407 -23.78 -11.42 15.22
CA LEU A 407 -23.50 -10.62 16.42
C LEU A 407 -23.41 -11.45 17.70
N SER A 408 -23.84 -12.72 17.69
CA SER A 408 -23.83 -13.60 18.87
C SER A 408 -22.43 -13.98 19.36
N ASP A 409 -21.41 -13.88 18.51
CA ASP A 409 -20.00 -14.19 18.85
C ASP A 409 -19.16 -12.93 19.16
N MET A 410 -19.77 -11.74 19.18
CA MET A 410 -19.09 -10.50 19.58
C MET A 410 -19.40 -10.21 21.05
N ASP A 411 -18.46 -10.55 21.94
CA ASP A 411 -18.49 -10.14 23.35
C ASP A 411 -18.55 -8.60 23.46
N PHE A 412 -19.76 -8.06 23.62
CA PHE A 412 -19.99 -6.68 24.01
C PHE A 412 -19.87 -6.56 25.53
N ASP A 413 -18.64 -6.62 26.05
CA ASP A 413 -18.38 -6.26 27.45
C ASP A 413 -17.34 -5.13 27.53
N THR A 414 -17.88 -3.94 27.78
CA THR A 414 -17.46 -2.88 28.74
C THR A 414 -17.57 -1.47 28.17
N PRO A 415 -18.30 -0.55 28.83
CA PRO A 415 -18.24 0.86 28.50
C PRO A 415 -16.88 1.41 28.97
N VAL A 416 -16.12 1.99 28.04
CA VAL A 416 -14.93 2.77 28.36
C VAL A 416 -15.41 4.10 28.95
N ASP A 417 -15.39 4.20 30.27
CA ASP A 417 -15.48 5.49 30.96
C ASP A 417 -14.24 6.33 30.64
N ARG A 418 -14.51 7.60 30.35
CA ARG A 418 -13.69 8.77 29.98
C ARG A 418 -12.17 8.72 30.19
#